data_AF-A0A349QXR6-F1
#
_entry.id   AF-A0A349QXR6-F1
#
_cell.length_a   1.000
_cell.length_b   1.000
_cell.length_c   1.000
_cell.angle_alpha   90.00
_cell.angle_beta   90.00
_cell.angle_gamma   90.00
#
_symmetry.space_group_name_H-M   'P 1'
#
loop_
_entity.id
_entity.type
_entity.pdbx_description
1 polymer ?
#
loop_
_entity_poly.entity_id
_entity_poly.type
_entity_poly.pdbx_seq_one_letter_code
_entity_poly.pdbx_strand_id
1 'polypeptide(L)' 'ERAGIARSTLYLIEKGDTSVAFGAYLNVLRVLGLQNDVLQLAADDDLGRKLQDLELLK' A
#
# COMPACT_ATOMS: atom_id res chain seq x y z
N GLU A 1 1.46 -10.33 17.89
CA GLU A 1 0.32 -9.40 17.81
C GLU A 1 0.78 -7.95 17.88
N ARG A 2 1.33 -7.41 16.79
CA ARG A 2 1.62 -5.96 16.69
C ARG A 2 0.81 -5.31 15.56
N ALA A 3 0.55 -6.06 14.49
CA ALA A 3 -0.34 -5.66 13.39
C ALA A 3 -1.82 -6.01 13.61
N GLY A 4 -2.20 -6.73 14.66
CA GLY A 4 -3.62 -7.05 14.91
C GLY A 4 -4.29 -7.90 13.83
N ILE A 5 -3.52 -8.72 13.11
CA ILE A 5 -4.00 -9.64 12.06
C ILE A 5 -3.69 -11.09 12.44
N ALA A 6 -4.45 -12.03 11.86
CA ALA A 6 -4.20 -13.46 12.03
C ALA A 6 -2.82 -13.86 11.50
N ARG A 7 -2.18 -14.86 12.13
CA ARG A 7 -0.86 -15.37 11.72
C ARG A 7 -0.87 -15.92 10.30
N SER A 8 -1.96 -16.56 9.88
CA SER A 8 -2.15 -17.03 8.50
C SER A 8 -2.10 -15.89 7.49
N THR A 9 -2.75 -14.77 7.78
CA THR A 9 -2.72 -13.56 6.94
C THR A 9 -1.32 -12.95 6.89
N LEU A 10 -0.62 -12.89 8.03
CA LEU A 10 0.76 -12.39 8.06
C LEU A 10 1.69 -13.26 7.18
N TYR A 11 1.54 -14.59 7.23
CA TYR A 11 2.28 -15.51 6.37
C TYR A 11 2.03 -15.27 4.87
N LEU A 12 0.78 -15.01 4.48
CA LEU A 12 0.44 -14.69 3.09
C LEU A 12 1.03 -13.35 2.65
N ILE A 13 1.06 -12.35 3.54
CA ILE A 13 1.72 -11.05 3.31
C ILE A 13 3.22 -11.24 3.07
N GLU A 14 3.90 -12.06 3.88
CA GLU A 14 5.32 -12.37 3.70
C GLU A 14 5.61 -13.08 2.38
N LYS A 15 4.63 -13.82 1.84
CA LYS A 15 4.70 -14.45 0.52
C LYS A 15 4.38 -13.51 -0.65
N GLY A 16 3.93 -12.28 -0.38
CA GLY A 16 3.49 -11.35 -1.41
C GLY A 16 2.20 -11.79 -2.11
N ASP A 17 1.34 -12.52 -1.40
CA ASP A 17 0.08 -13.01 -1.93
C ASP A 17 -0.87 -11.86 -2.31
N THR A 18 -1.35 -11.86 -3.55
CA THR A 18 -2.21 -10.80 -4.11
C THR A 18 -3.66 -10.88 -3.64
N SER A 19 -4.09 -11.99 -3.04
CA SER A 19 -5.44 -12.14 -2.47
C SER A 19 -5.61 -11.37 -1.15
N VAL A 20 -4.51 -10.97 -0.51
CA VAL A 20 -4.55 -10.22 0.74
C VAL A 20 -4.85 -8.75 0.45
N ALA A 21 -5.81 -8.18 1.17
CA ALA A 21 -6.18 -6.77 1.05
C ALA A 21 -4.98 -5.85 1.28
N PHE A 22 -4.82 -4.84 0.42
CA PHE A 22 -3.73 -3.86 0.51
C PHE A 22 -3.66 -3.15 1.88
N GLY A 23 -4.80 -2.91 2.53
CA GLY A 23 -4.85 -2.34 3.88
C GLY A 23 -4.12 -3.20 4.93
N ALA A 24 -4.07 -4.52 4.76
CA ALA A 24 -3.33 -5.40 5.65
C ALA A 24 -1.81 -5.24 5.47
N TYR A 25 -1.33 -5.11 4.22
CA TYR A 25 0.06 -4.75 3.92
C TYR A 25 0.44 -3.40 4.55
N LEU A 26 -0.40 -2.36 4.38
CA LEU A 26 -0.18 -1.04 4.97
C LEU A 26 -0.08 -1.09 6.50
N ASN A 27 -0.94 -1.89 7.15
CA ASN A 27 -0.92 -2.00 8.60
C ASN A 27 0.33 -2.73 9.12
N VAL A 28 0.86 -3.70 8.36
CA VAL A 28 2.16 -4.31 8.66
C VAL A 28 3.28 -3.27 8.53
N LEU A 29 3.31 -2.50 7.44
CA LEU A 29 4.30 -1.42 7.25
C LEU A 29 4.22 -0.38 8.36
N ARG A 30 3.01 0.01 8.79
CA ARG A 30 2.79 0.95 9.90
C ARG A 30 3.43 0.46 11.21
N VAL A 31 3.32 -0.82 11.50
CA VAL A 31 3.91 -1.42 12.72
C VAL A 31 5.43 -1.44 12.66
N LEU A 32 5.99 -1.52 11.44
CA LEU A 32 7.43 -1.44 11.18
C LEU A 32 7.93 0.01 11.10
N GLY A 33 7.05 1.01 11.08
CA GLY A 33 7.40 2.42 10.92
C GLY A 33 7.67 2.84 9.47
N LEU A 34 7.26 2.02 8.50
CA LEU A 34 7.52 2.18 7.05
C LEU A 34 6.29 2.65 6.26
N GLN A 35 5.21 3.06 6.92
CA GLN A 35 3.97 3.48 6.24
C GLN A 35 4.16 4.64 5.26
N ASN A 36 5.14 5.51 5.51
CA ASN A 36 5.41 6.67 4.68
C ASN A 36 6.13 6.31 3.37
N ASP A 37 6.76 5.14 3.30
CA ASP A 37 7.48 4.69 2.10
C ASP A 37 6.52 4.50 0.91
N VAL A 38 5.24 4.21 1.21
CA VAL A 38 4.18 4.12 0.21
C VAL A 38 3.96 5.46 -0.50
N LEU A 39 4.26 6.60 0.14
CA LEU A 39 4.18 7.92 -0.48
C LEU A 39 5.26 8.12 -1.56
N GLN A 40 6.31 7.30 -1.57
CA GLN A 40 7.32 7.31 -2.64
C GLN A 40 6.81 6.63 -3.91
N LEU A 41 5.71 5.85 -3.83
CA LEU A 41 5.13 5.21 -5.00
C LEU A 41 4.57 6.28 -5.94
N ALA A 42 5.12 6.34 -7.15
CA ALA A 42 4.77 7.32 -8.18
C ALA A 42 4.97 8.79 -7.76
N ALA A 43 5.86 9.06 -6.80
CA ALA A 43 6.16 10.43 -6.36
C ALA A 43 6.68 11.32 -7.50
N ASP A 44 7.38 10.73 -8.48
CA ASP A 44 7.97 11.43 -9.63
C ASP A 44 7.10 11.36 -10.90
N ASP A 45 5.86 10.86 -10.81
CA ASP A 45 4.96 10.73 -11.98
C ASP A 45 4.08 11.99 -12.19
N ASP A 46 4.73 13.13 -12.39
CA ASP A 46 4.05 14.40 -12.62
C ASP A 46 3.12 14.37 -13.85
N LEU A 47 3.50 13.63 -14.89
CA LEU A 47 2.71 13.50 -16.12
C LEU A 47 1.44 12.69 -15.87
N GLY A 48 1.54 11.53 -15.22
CA GLY A 48 0.40 10.69 -14.88
C GLY A 48 -0.62 11.44 -14.02
N ARG A 49 -0.14 12.24 -13.05
CA ARG A 49 -1.02 13.10 -12.23
C ARG A 49 -1.77 14.13 -13.06
N LYS A 50 -1.09 14.84 -13.96
CA LYS A 50 -1.75 15.81 -14.86
C LYS A 50 -2.80 15.16 -15.75
N LEU A 51 -2.52 13.97 -16.28
CA LEU A 51 -3.48 13.23 -17.09
C LEU A 51 -4.71 12.81 -16.27
N GLN A 52 -4.49 12.32 -15.04
CA GLN A 52 -5.58 11.97 -14.12
C GLN A 52 -6.46 13.18 -13.78
N ASP A 53 -5.85 14.33 -13.47
CA ASP A 53 -6.59 15.56 -13.15
C ASP A 53 -7.44 16.04 -14.33
N LEU A 54 -6.95 15.90 -15.57
CA LEU A 54 -7.71 16.22 -16.78
C LEU A 54 -8.93 15.31 -16.98
N GLU A 55 -8.86 14.03 -16.59
CA GLU A 55 -9.99 13.11 -16.68
C GLU A 55 -11.11 13.42 -15.68
N LEU A 56 -10.76 13.97 -14.50
CA LEU A 56 -11.72 14.36 -13.47
C LEU A 56 -12.55 15.61 -13.83
N LEU A 57 -12.13 16.37 -14.85
CA LEU A 57 -12.82 17.55 -15.36
C LEU A 57 -13.85 17.24 -16.45
N LYS A 58 -13.99 15.97 -16.87
CA LYS A 58 -15.04 15.51 -17.80
C LYS A 58 -16.36 15.28 -17.06
#